data_AF-P62962-F1
#
_entry.id   AF-P62962-F1
#
_cell.length_a   1.000
_cell.length_b   1.000
_cell.length_c   1.000
_cell.angle_alpha   90.00
_cell.angle_beta   90.00
_cell.angle_gamma   90.00
#
_symmetry.space_group_name_H-M   'P 1'
#
loop_
_entity.id
_entity.type
_entity.pdbx_description
1 polymer ?
#
loop_
_entity_poly.entity_id
_entity_poly.type
_entity_poly.pdbx_seq_one_letter_code
_entity_poly.pdbx_strand_id
1 'polypeptide(L)'
;MAGWNAYIDSLMADGTCQDAAIVGYKDSPSVWAAVPGKTFVSITPAEVGVLVGKDRSSFFVNGLTLGGQKCSVIRDSLLQDGEFTMDLRTKSTGGAPTFNVTVTMTAKTLVLLMGKEGVHGGLINKKCYEMASHLRRSQY
;
A
#
# COMPACT_ATOMS: atom_id res chain seq x y z
N MET A 1 4.97 -20.37 14.32
CA MET A 1 5.30 -19.61 13.09
C MET A 1 4.43 -18.37 13.08
N ALA A 2 5.01 -17.20 13.28
CA ALA A 2 4.27 -15.95 13.10
C ALA A 2 3.99 -15.81 11.60
N GLY A 3 2.73 -16.00 11.20
CA GLY A 3 2.31 -15.86 9.80
C GLY A 3 2.30 -14.38 9.37
N TRP A 4 1.96 -14.13 8.11
CA TRP A 4 1.85 -12.78 7.54
C TRP A 4 0.93 -11.84 8.35
N ASN A 5 -0.06 -12.37 9.06
CA ASN A 5 -0.93 -11.61 9.95
C ASN A 5 -0.18 -10.89 11.08
N ALA A 6 0.93 -11.43 11.59
CA ALA A 6 1.71 -10.76 12.63
C ALA A 6 2.33 -9.44 12.14
N TYR A 7 2.63 -9.33 10.83
CA TYR A 7 3.06 -8.08 10.22
C TYR A 7 1.92 -7.06 10.17
N ILE A 8 0.69 -7.51 9.90
CA ILE A 8 -0.50 -6.65 9.94
C ILE A 8 -0.72 -6.13 11.37
N ASP A 9 -0.65 -6.99 12.39
CA ASP A 9 -0.80 -6.58 13.78
C ASP A 9 0.26 -5.55 14.18
N SER A 10 1.52 -5.77 13.78
CA SER A 10 2.64 -4.83 14.02
C SER A 10 2.42 -3.47 13.34
N LEU A 11 1.93 -3.47 12.11
CA LEU A 11 1.60 -2.27 11.36
C LEU A 11 0.44 -1.48 11.98
N MET A 12 -0.50 -2.17 12.65
CA MET A 12 -1.68 -1.55 13.24
C MET A 12 -1.50 -1.13 14.70
N ALA A 13 -0.44 -1.61 15.37
CA ALA A 13 -0.24 -1.51 16.82
C ALA A 13 -0.21 -0.08 17.40
N ASP A 14 0.30 0.91 16.65
CA ASP A 14 0.39 2.30 17.13
C ASP A 14 -0.91 3.10 16.94
N GLY A 15 -1.94 2.50 16.34
CA GLY A 15 -3.22 3.14 16.13
C GLY A 15 -3.24 4.27 15.10
N THR A 16 -2.16 4.47 14.32
CA THR A 16 -2.10 5.51 13.27
C THR A 16 -2.76 5.07 11.96
N CYS A 17 -2.81 3.78 11.71
CA CYS A 17 -3.34 3.19 10.48
C CYS A 17 -4.76 2.66 10.69
N GLN A 18 -5.55 2.63 9.62
CA GLN A 18 -6.89 2.04 9.58
C GLN A 18 -6.98 0.77 8.73
N ASP A 19 -6.01 0.59 7.84
CA ASP A 19 -5.89 -0.59 6.97
C ASP A 19 -4.41 -0.84 6.65
N ALA A 20 -4.07 -2.11 6.45
CA ALA A 20 -2.74 -2.60 6.13
C ALA A 20 -2.84 -3.90 5.34
N ALA A 21 -1.92 -4.11 4.40
CA ALA A 21 -1.81 -5.37 3.67
C ALA A 21 -0.38 -5.69 3.23
N ILE A 22 -0.12 -6.99 3.11
CA ILE A 22 1.03 -7.56 2.41
C ILE A 22 0.51 -8.29 1.19
N VAL A 23 0.94 -7.89 0.00
CA VAL A 23 0.45 -8.41 -1.28
C VAL A 23 1.63 -8.96 -2.08
N GLY A 24 1.64 -10.25 -2.41
CA GLY A 24 2.60 -10.79 -3.35
C GLY A 24 2.33 -10.24 -4.75
N TYR A 25 3.35 -9.76 -5.46
CA TYR A 25 3.19 -9.20 -6.82
C TYR A 25 3.81 -10.04 -7.94
N LYS A 26 4.55 -11.10 -7.60
CA LYS A 26 5.20 -11.99 -8.57
C LYS A 26 4.33 -13.17 -8.92
N ASP A 27 4.44 -13.60 -10.19
CA ASP A 27 3.81 -14.78 -10.81
C ASP A 27 2.27 -14.76 -10.77
N SER A 28 1.70 -14.98 -9.58
CA SER A 28 0.27 -14.96 -9.31
C SER A 28 -0.02 -13.98 -8.16
N PRO A 29 -0.25 -12.69 -8.49
CA PRO A 29 -0.48 -11.67 -7.48
C PRO A 29 -1.65 -12.02 -6.55
N SER A 30 -1.43 -11.93 -5.24
CA SER A 30 -2.44 -12.26 -4.24
C SER A 30 -2.17 -11.57 -2.90
N VAL A 31 -3.23 -11.32 -2.13
CA VAL A 31 -3.13 -10.79 -0.77
C VAL A 31 -2.66 -11.90 0.17
N TRP A 32 -1.50 -11.72 0.81
CA TRP A 32 -0.92 -12.69 1.75
C TRP A 32 -1.42 -12.48 3.18
N ALA A 33 -1.67 -11.22 3.55
CA ALA A 33 -2.39 -10.82 4.74
C ALA A 33 -2.95 -9.41 4.58
N ALA A 34 -4.08 -9.13 5.21
CA ALA A 34 -4.69 -7.81 5.26
C ALA A 34 -5.59 -7.69 6.48
N VAL A 35 -5.94 -6.45 6.86
CA VAL A 35 -6.94 -6.23 7.91
C VAL A 35 -8.31 -6.72 7.43
N PRO A 36 -8.97 -7.64 8.16
CA PRO A 36 -10.29 -8.14 7.77
C PRO A 36 -11.35 -7.04 7.70
N GLY A 37 -12.25 -7.11 6.73
CA GLY A 37 -13.37 -6.18 6.58
C GLY A 37 -12.97 -4.76 6.14
N LYS A 38 -11.75 -4.57 5.64
CA LYS A 38 -11.24 -3.30 5.12
C LYS A 38 -11.07 -3.33 3.60
N THR A 39 -10.38 -2.34 3.05
CA THR A 39 -10.25 -2.11 1.61
C THR A 39 -9.21 -3.04 1.00
N PHE A 40 -8.03 -3.16 1.60
CA PHE A 40 -6.89 -3.82 0.96
C PHE A 40 -7.03 -5.33 0.85
N VAL A 41 -7.89 -5.96 1.66
CA VAL A 41 -8.21 -7.40 1.53
C VAL A 41 -8.82 -7.74 0.17
N SER A 42 -9.42 -6.76 -0.51
CA SER A 42 -10.10 -6.92 -1.80
C SER A 42 -9.22 -6.53 -3.00
N ILE A 43 -7.92 -6.29 -2.81
CA ILE A 43 -7.01 -5.92 -3.92
C ILE A 43 -6.96 -7.02 -4.96
N THR A 44 -7.15 -6.63 -6.22
CA THR A 44 -7.17 -7.57 -7.35
C THR A 44 -5.79 -7.67 -8.03
N PRO A 45 -5.50 -8.78 -8.75
CA PRO A 45 -4.29 -8.89 -9.56
C PRO A 45 -4.15 -7.77 -10.61
N ALA A 46 -5.26 -7.28 -11.15
CA ALA A 46 -5.26 -6.16 -12.10
C ALA A 46 -4.77 -4.86 -11.45
N GLU A 47 -5.23 -4.56 -10.23
CA GLU A 47 -4.77 -3.39 -9.46
C GLU A 47 -3.29 -3.51 -9.10
N VAL A 48 -2.81 -4.71 -8.74
CA VAL A 48 -1.37 -4.96 -8.54
C VAL A 48 -0.59 -4.69 -9.82
N GLY A 49 -1.09 -5.16 -10.97
CA GLY A 49 -0.48 -4.90 -12.28
C GLY A 49 -0.37 -3.42 -12.63
N VAL A 50 -1.32 -2.58 -12.21
CA VAL A 50 -1.22 -1.12 -12.36
C VAL A 50 -0.13 -0.55 -11.45
N LEU A 51 -0.03 -1.02 -10.20
CA LEU A 51 0.98 -0.55 -9.25
C LEU A 51 2.41 -0.85 -9.71
N VAL A 52 2.68 -2.05 -10.23
CA VAL A 52 4.02 -2.47 -10.67
C VAL A 52 4.23 -2.38 -12.19
N GLY A 53 3.25 -1.83 -12.90
CA GLY A 53 3.26 -1.73 -14.36
C GLY A 53 4.32 -0.77 -14.89
N LYS A 54 4.67 -0.95 -16.17
CA LYS A 54 5.64 -0.10 -16.89
C LYS A 54 5.12 1.32 -17.16
N ASP A 55 3.80 1.49 -17.28
CA ASP A 55 3.20 2.80 -17.46
C ASP A 55 3.14 3.54 -16.11
N ARG A 56 4.01 4.54 -15.96
CA ARG A 56 4.11 5.38 -14.77
C ARG A 56 3.41 6.73 -14.92
N SER A 57 2.60 6.91 -15.96
CA SER A 57 2.04 8.21 -16.34
C SER A 57 0.52 8.25 -16.27
N SER A 58 -0.16 7.20 -16.74
CA SER A 58 -1.63 7.21 -16.88
C SER A 58 -2.38 7.37 -15.56
N PHE A 59 -1.85 6.85 -14.44
CA PHE A 59 -2.50 6.96 -13.14
C PHE A 59 -2.41 8.37 -12.54
N PHE A 60 -1.54 9.26 -13.03
CA PHE A 60 -1.53 10.65 -12.57
C PHE A 60 -2.78 11.40 -13.06
N VAL A 61 -3.25 11.07 -14.27
CA VAL A 61 -4.46 11.65 -14.86
C VAL A 61 -5.71 10.90 -14.39
N ASN A 62 -5.70 9.57 -14.49
CA ASN A 62 -6.90 8.75 -14.27
C ASN A 62 -7.09 8.38 -12.78
N GLY A 63 -6.03 8.44 -11.98
CA GLY A 63 -5.97 7.75 -10.70
C GLY A 63 -5.84 6.24 -10.87
N LEU A 64 -5.96 5.52 -9.77
CA LEU A 64 -6.02 4.06 -9.74
C LEU A 64 -6.98 3.60 -8.64
N THR A 65 -7.22 2.30 -8.54
CA THR A 65 -8.01 1.71 -7.46
C THR A 65 -7.20 0.72 -6.63
N LEU A 66 -7.52 0.62 -5.34
CA LEU A 66 -7.01 -0.39 -4.42
C LEU A 66 -8.21 -1.05 -3.75
N GLY A 67 -8.51 -2.32 -4.03
CA GLY A 67 -9.72 -2.98 -3.53
C GLY A 67 -10.99 -2.22 -3.94
N GLY A 68 -11.00 -1.61 -5.14
CA GLY A 68 -12.09 -0.77 -5.63
C GLY A 68 -12.12 0.67 -5.08
N GLN A 69 -11.34 1.01 -4.05
CA GLN A 69 -11.24 2.38 -3.55
C GLN A 69 -10.44 3.24 -4.54
N LYS A 70 -11.07 4.27 -5.09
CA LYS A 70 -10.40 5.24 -5.97
C LYS A 70 -9.35 6.04 -5.22
N CYS A 71 -8.18 6.20 -5.82
CA CYS A 71 -7.04 6.94 -5.29
C CYS A 71 -6.43 7.86 -6.35
N SER A 72 -5.85 8.97 -5.90
CA SER A 72 -4.94 9.83 -6.68
C SER A 72 -3.50 9.55 -6.28
N VAL A 73 -2.59 9.49 -7.24
CA VAL A 73 -1.15 9.40 -6.95
C VAL A 73 -0.61 10.79 -6.63
N ILE A 74 0.13 10.91 -5.52
CA ILE A 74 0.82 12.14 -5.10
C ILE A 74 2.28 12.08 -5.55
N ARG A 75 2.95 10.95 -5.30
CA ARG A 75 4.36 10.71 -5.65
C ARG A 75 4.54 9.28 -6.11
N ASP A 76 5.39 9.07 -7.11
CA ASP A 76 5.77 7.75 -7.58
C ASP A 76 7.28 7.58 -7.69
N SER A 77 7.81 6.77 -6.77
CA SER A 77 9.18 6.25 -6.79
C SER A 77 9.18 4.74 -6.55
N LEU A 78 8.09 4.04 -6.88
CA LEU A 78 7.92 2.62 -6.50
C LEU A 78 8.94 1.71 -7.18
N LEU A 79 9.32 2.05 -8.41
CA LEU A 79 10.29 1.32 -9.22
C LEU A 79 11.68 1.99 -9.22
N GLN A 80 11.88 3.03 -8.41
CA GLN A 80 13.17 3.71 -8.29
C GLN A 80 14.00 3.04 -7.18
N ASP A 81 15.22 2.63 -7.55
CA ASP A 81 16.13 1.98 -6.62
C ASP A 81 16.48 2.88 -5.43
N GLY A 82 16.35 2.31 -4.24
CA GLY A 82 16.60 3.00 -2.97
C GLY A 82 15.38 3.70 -2.38
N GLU A 83 14.39 4.08 -3.20
CA GLU A 83 13.14 4.67 -2.71
C GLU A 83 12.06 3.61 -2.53
N PHE A 84 11.66 2.96 -3.62
CA PHE A 84 10.63 1.92 -3.65
C PHE A 84 9.32 2.29 -2.94
N THR A 85 8.89 3.55 -3.05
CA THR A 85 7.65 4.04 -2.42
C THR A 85 6.74 4.75 -3.42
N MET A 86 5.43 4.63 -3.22
CA MET A 86 4.41 5.42 -3.91
C MET A 86 3.43 5.95 -2.86
N ASP A 87 3.13 7.24 -2.94
CA ASP A 87 2.17 7.88 -2.06
C ASP A 87 0.90 8.22 -2.84
N LEU A 88 -0.23 7.91 -2.22
CA LEU A 88 -1.56 8.14 -2.76
C LEU A 88 -2.46 8.81 -1.73
N ARG A 89 -3.57 9.34 -2.21
CA ARG A 89 -4.69 9.78 -1.39
C ARG A 89 -5.99 9.22 -1.92
N THR A 90 -6.85 8.71 -1.04
CA THR A 90 -8.17 8.24 -1.45
C THR A 90 -9.02 9.40 -2.00
N LYS A 91 -9.86 9.10 -2.99
CA LYS A 91 -10.89 10.01 -3.51
C LYS A 91 -12.20 9.69 -2.81
N SER A 92 -12.95 10.73 -2.45
CA SER A 92 -14.28 10.61 -1.84
C SER A 92 -15.31 11.44 -2.61
N THR A 93 -16.59 11.14 -2.37
CA THR A 93 -17.72 11.93 -2.86
C THR A 93 -18.45 12.57 -1.68
N GLY A 94 -19.10 13.72 -1.87
CA GLY A 94 -19.96 14.32 -0.85
C GLY A 94 -19.23 14.83 0.40
N GLY A 95 -17.95 15.17 0.29
CA GLY A 95 -17.17 15.73 1.41
C GLY A 95 -16.74 14.71 2.46
N ALA A 96 -16.92 13.41 2.22
CA ALA A 96 -16.42 12.38 3.13
C ALA A 96 -14.88 12.45 3.28
N PRO A 97 -14.33 12.05 4.43
CA PRO A 97 -12.89 12.10 4.67
C PRO A 97 -12.07 11.36 3.61
N THR A 98 -10.84 11.84 3.39
CA THR A 98 -9.85 11.19 2.52
C THR A 98 -8.62 10.81 3.33
N PHE A 99 -7.94 9.75 2.90
CA PHE A 99 -6.88 9.11 3.67
C PHE A 99 -5.61 9.01 2.85
N ASN A 100 -4.48 9.24 3.50
CA ASN A 100 -3.17 9.02 2.89
C ASN A 100 -2.87 7.53 2.86
N VAL A 101 -2.35 7.07 1.73
CA VAL A 101 -1.93 5.69 1.50
C VAL A 101 -0.49 5.68 1.03
N THR A 102 0.32 4.77 1.56
CA THR A 102 1.65 4.50 1.00
C THR A 102 1.74 3.04 0.59
N VAL A 103 2.27 2.81 -0.60
CA VAL A 103 2.68 1.51 -1.11
C VAL A 103 4.20 1.46 -1.15
N THR A 104 4.81 0.38 -0.65
CA THR A 104 6.25 0.15 -0.78
C THR A 104 6.54 -1.22 -1.37
N MET A 105 7.58 -1.32 -2.21
CA MET A 105 7.89 -2.53 -2.97
C MET A 105 9.11 -3.27 -2.42
N THR A 106 8.96 -4.55 -2.12
CA THR A 106 10.06 -5.43 -1.69
C THR A 106 10.48 -6.37 -2.84
N ALA A 107 11.30 -7.38 -2.56
CA ALA A 107 11.71 -8.33 -3.60
C ALA A 107 10.55 -9.19 -4.14
N LYS A 108 9.48 -9.40 -3.35
CA LYS A 108 8.35 -10.28 -3.67
C LYS A 108 6.99 -9.71 -3.29
N THR A 109 6.94 -8.70 -2.42
CA THR A 109 5.69 -8.15 -1.89
C THR A 109 5.56 -6.64 -2.11
N LEU A 110 4.32 -6.17 -2.02
CA LEU A 110 3.95 -4.80 -1.80
C LEU A 110 3.43 -4.70 -0.36
N VAL A 111 3.94 -3.73 0.39
CA VAL A 111 3.37 -3.34 1.69
C VAL A 111 2.47 -2.14 1.45
N LEU A 112 1.23 -2.21 1.91
CA LEU A 112 0.26 -1.13 1.78
C LEU A 112 -0.19 -0.68 3.17
N LEU A 113 -0.23 0.63 3.39
CA LEU A 113 -0.78 1.25 4.60
C LEU A 113 -1.73 2.37 4.27
N MET A 114 -2.84 2.45 4.99
CA MET A 114 -3.79 3.56 4.96
C MET A 114 -3.84 4.21 6.34
N GLY A 115 -3.53 5.50 6.41
CA GLY A 115 -3.64 6.28 7.65
C GLY A 115 -5.09 6.52 8.06
N LYS A 116 -5.34 6.69 9.35
CA LYS A 116 -6.62 7.22 9.86
C LYS A 116 -6.84 8.67 9.39
N GLU A 117 -8.07 9.16 9.60
CA GLU A 117 -8.40 10.57 9.34
C GLU A 117 -7.42 11.51 10.06
N GLY A 118 -6.94 12.54 9.35
CA GLY A 118 -6.00 13.52 9.87
C GLY A 118 -4.53 13.05 9.95
N VAL A 119 -4.23 11.77 9.71
CA VAL A 119 -2.85 11.27 9.78
C VAL A 119 -2.05 11.69 8.54
N HIS A 120 -0.94 12.38 8.77
CA HIS A 120 -0.09 12.92 7.72
C HIS A 120 0.61 11.83 6.90
N GLY A 121 0.65 11.99 5.56
CA GLY A 121 1.20 10.99 4.64
C GLY A 121 2.67 10.67 4.90
N GLY A 122 3.48 11.63 5.37
CA GLY A 122 4.88 11.38 5.74
C GLY A 122 5.05 10.37 6.88
N LEU A 123 4.11 10.31 7.84
CA LEU A 123 4.15 9.32 8.92
C LEU A 123 3.85 7.92 8.37
N ILE A 124 2.84 7.80 7.51
CA ILE A 124 2.45 6.55 6.86
C ILE A 124 3.58 6.04 5.96
N ASN A 125 4.19 6.94 5.19
CA ASN A 125 5.29 6.62 4.29
C ASN A 125 6.49 6.06 5.04
N LYS A 126 6.94 6.76 6.09
CA LYS A 126 8.06 6.31 6.93
C LYS A 126 7.80 4.91 7.49
N LYS A 127 6.62 4.68 8.06
CA LYS A 127 6.24 3.39 8.66
C LYS A 127 6.22 2.26 7.62
N CYS A 128 5.64 2.53 6.44
CA CYS A 128 5.58 1.57 5.34
C CYS A 128 6.97 1.24 4.79
N TYR A 129 7.85 2.25 4.69
CA TYR A 129 9.23 2.10 4.24
C TYR A 129 10.09 1.29 5.21
N GLU A 130 9.97 1.52 6.52
CA GLU A 130 10.67 0.75 7.55
C GLU A 130 10.28 -0.73 7.50
N MET A 131 8.98 -1.02 7.33
CA MET A 131 8.48 -2.39 7.17
C MET A 131 9.03 -3.08 5.92
N ALA A 132 8.95 -2.41 4.76
CA ALA A 132 9.52 -2.96 3.54
C ALA A 132 11.04 -3.15 3.63
N SER A 133 11.75 -2.25 4.30
CA SER A 133 13.19 -2.39 4.54
C SER A 133 13.51 -3.61 5.41
N HIS A 134 12.67 -3.90 6.41
CA HIS A 134 12.78 -5.13 7.19
C HIS A 134 12.55 -6.38 6.32
N LEU A 135 11.50 -6.39 5.49
CA LEU A 135 11.21 -7.51 4.60
C LEU A 135 12.32 -7.74 3.56
N ARG A 136 12.87 -6.69 2.96
CA ARG A 136 14.01 -6.78 2.02
C ARG A 136 15.25 -7.39 2.68
N ARG A 137 15.56 -7.02 3.93
CA ARG A 137 16.66 -7.64 4.70
C ARG A 137 16.41 -9.14 4.96
N SER A 138 15.15 -9.52 5.07
CA SER A 138 14.71 -10.92 5.22
C SER A 138 14.54 -11.66 3.87
N GLN A 139 15.02 -11.09 2.76
CA GLN A 139 14.90 -11.63 1.39
C GLN A 139 13.45 -11.80 0.89
N TYR A 140 12.54 -10.97 1.41
CA TYR A 140 11.18 -10.82 0.92
C TYR A 140 10.97 -9.52 0.16
#